data_AF-A0A072V6V8-F1
#
_entry.id   AF-A0A072V6V8-F1
#
_cell.length_a   1.000
_cell.length_b   1.000
_cell.length_c   1.000
_cell.angle_alpha   90.00
_cell.angle_beta   90.00
_cell.angle_gamma   90.00
#
_symmetry.space_group_name_H-M   'P 1'
#
loop_
_entity.id
_entity.type
_entity.pdbx_description
1 polymer ?
#
loop_
_entity_poly.entity_id
_entity_poly.type
_entity_poly.pdbx_seq_one_letter_code
_entity_poly.pdbx_strand_id
1 'polypeptide(L)'
;MSNIIQSNSPRKAKVPSSLILPDDLIAEVLSLLDIKFLMQLKCVCKSWNSLISSDPTFAKMHLIKSSPQNPKHLTMFSCKNKDYSFPSQFITISKDFVLNHYQVKNEDCNLVLGSSNGLICMLSQHIYHNVQNFHLRFWNPATRSVSKIVGCFTNTFMDRYDYFRFSFGCDNTTGKYKVVAFSSVEVRVFTLGDKFWRIIQRFPLLSIRSNNVGYNEWKDLNVTVEQFVIISLDLGTETYTQLLPPRGFNEVPHVMPVVSVLMHCLCFCHYSNGMDFVIWQMTKFRAEESWTKFLKFSCQNVRGRVDDHLLPLYLSENGDTLILLSDQGHVHYNRKDDKVEQREISDDIKRIVAKDYIESLVSTC
;
A
#
# COMPACT_ATOMS: atom_id res chain seq x y z
N MET A 1 -25.64 -77.76 42.12
CA MET A 1 -24.51 -77.02 41.53
C MET A 1 -25.02 -75.66 41.11
N SER A 2 -24.82 -74.66 41.96
CA SER A 2 -25.25 -73.27 41.74
C SER A 2 -23.99 -72.44 41.49
N ASN A 3 -23.82 -71.95 40.26
CA ASN A 3 -22.73 -71.05 39.88
C ASN A 3 -23.11 -69.61 40.21
N ILE A 4 -22.37 -68.99 41.14
CA ILE A 4 -22.41 -67.56 41.41
C ILE A 4 -21.31 -66.91 40.57
N ILE A 5 -21.68 -66.11 39.58
CA ILE A 5 -20.75 -65.29 38.80
C ILE A 5 -20.55 -63.97 39.56
N GLN A 6 -19.32 -63.74 40.02
CA GLN A 6 -18.89 -62.46 40.60
C GLN A 6 -18.91 -61.36 39.53
N SER A 7 -19.60 -60.26 39.82
CA SER A 7 -19.59 -59.05 39.01
C SER A 7 -18.32 -58.24 39.26
N ASN A 8 -17.38 -58.28 38.31
CA ASN A 8 -16.28 -57.33 38.27
C ASN A 8 -16.77 -56.02 37.65
N SER A 9 -16.96 -54.99 38.47
CA SER A 9 -17.16 -53.61 37.98
C SER A 9 -15.87 -53.09 37.34
N PRO A 10 -15.89 -52.48 36.14
CA PRO A 10 -14.70 -51.87 35.58
C PRO A 10 -14.29 -50.64 36.40
N ARG A 11 -13.07 -50.64 36.94
CA ARG A 11 -12.43 -49.45 37.50
C ARG A 11 -12.41 -48.36 36.42
N LYS A 12 -13.16 -47.27 36.62
CA LYS A 12 -13.03 -46.05 35.81
C LYS A 12 -11.58 -45.57 35.94
N ALA A 13 -10.81 -45.68 34.85
CA ALA A 13 -9.52 -45.04 34.76
C ALA A 13 -9.72 -43.53 34.96
N LYS A 14 -9.02 -42.93 35.93
CA LYS A 14 -8.91 -41.46 36.03
C LYS A 14 -8.22 -41.01 34.75
N VAL A 15 -8.97 -40.40 33.85
CA VAL A 15 -8.41 -39.64 32.72
C VAL A 15 -7.45 -38.62 33.34
N PRO A 16 -6.19 -38.53 32.90
CA PRO A 16 -5.29 -37.49 33.39
C PRO A 16 -5.99 -36.16 33.17
N SER A 17 -6.02 -35.30 34.19
CA SER A 17 -6.44 -33.91 34.00
C SER A 17 -5.67 -33.38 32.80
N SER A 18 -6.37 -33.16 31.68
CA SER A 18 -5.78 -32.54 30.50
C SER A 18 -5.02 -31.32 30.98
N LEU A 19 -3.74 -31.22 30.65
CA LEU A 19 -2.96 -30.00 30.87
C LEU A 19 -3.61 -28.92 30.00
N ILE A 20 -4.58 -28.20 30.56
CA ILE A 20 -5.25 -27.10 29.88
C ILE A 20 -4.23 -25.96 29.90
N LEU A 21 -3.63 -25.71 28.74
CA LEU A 21 -2.78 -24.54 28.56
C LEU A 21 -3.67 -23.29 28.69
N PRO A 22 -3.29 -22.28 29.50
CA PRO A 22 -4.00 -21.00 29.58
C PRO A 22 -4.17 -20.35 28.20
N ASP A 23 -5.30 -19.69 27.99
CA ASP A 23 -5.64 -19.03 26.71
C ASP A 23 -4.58 -17.99 26.30
N ASP A 24 -3.99 -17.27 27.26
CA ASP A 24 -2.92 -16.30 27.00
C ASP A 24 -1.66 -16.95 26.40
N LEU A 25 -1.28 -18.14 26.90
CA LEU A 25 -0.14 -18.89 26.37
C LEU A 25 -0.45 -19.48 25.00
N ILE A 26 -1.70 -19.90 24.77
CA ILE A 26 -2.16 -20.33 23.44
C ILE A 26 -2.03 -19.15 22.45
N ALA A 27 -2.54 -17.97 22.82
CA ALA A 27 -2.42 -16.76 22.00
C ALA A 27 -0.96 -16.39 21.75
N GLU A 28 -0.09 -16.51 22.75
CA GLU A 28 1.33 -16.25 22.58
C GLU A 28 1.99 -17.22 21.59
N VAL A 29 1.75 -18.53 21.72
CA VAL A 29 2.28 -19.54 20.80
C VAL A 29 1.77 -19.32 19.38
N LEU A 30 0.46 -19.11 19.22
CA LEU A 30 -0.14 -18.86 17.91
C LEU A 30 0.39 -17.57 17.28
N SER A 31 0.69 -16.54 18.07
CA SER A 31 1.22 -15.27 17.57
C SER A 31 2.61 -15.37 16.92
N LEU A 32 3.32 -16.48 17.12
CA LEU A 32 4.63 -16.76 16.53
C LEU A 32 4.55 -17.49 15.18
N LEU A 33 3.35 -17.89 14.76
CA LEU A 33 3.15 -18.65 13.52
C LEU A 33 2.87 -17.73 12.33
N ASP A 34 3.30 -18.15 11.15
CA ASP A 34 2.95 -17.45 9.91
C ASP A 34 1.44 -17.52 9.64
N ILE A 35 0.94 -16.52 8.91
CA ILE A 35 -0.50 -16.40 8.66
C ILE A 35 -1.05 -17.61 7.90
N LYS A 36 -0.27 -18.17 6.97
CA LYS A 36 -0.68 -19.38 6.25
C LYS A 36 -1.02 -20.54 7.19
N PHE A 37 -0.23 -20.74 8.24
CA PHE A 37 -0.50 -21.77 9.25
C PHE A 37 -1.68 -21.37 10.13
N LEU A 38 -1.74 -20.11 10.58
CA LEU A 38 -2.87 -19.63 11.38
C LEU A 38 -4.21 -19.79 10.68
N MET A 39 -4.26 -19.54 9.36
CA MET A 39 -5.46 -19.74 8.56
C MET A 39 -5.90 -21.20 8.52
N GLN A 40 -4.98 -22.16 8.58
CA GLN A 40 -5.31 -23.59 8.69
C GLN A 40 -5.79 -23.95 10.09
N LEU A 41 -5.17 -23.38 11.14
CA LEU A 41 -5.52 -23.65 12.53
C LEU A 41 -6.93 -23.18 12.93
N LYS A 42 -7.58 -22.35 12.11
CA LYS A 42 -9.02 -22.02 12.26
C LYS A 42 -9.94 -23.25 12.28
N CYS A 43 -9.54 -24.36 11.66
CA CYS A 43 -10.36 -25.57 11.64
C CYS A 43 -10.21 -26.46 12.89
N VAL A 44 -9.27 -26.16 13.79
CA VAL A 44 -8.96 -27.00 14.96
C VAL A 44 -10.07 -26.93 16.01
N CYS A 45 -10.47 -25.72 16.41
CA CYS A 45 -11.55 -25.52 17.38
C CYS A 45 -12.20 -24.12 17.24
N LYS A 46 -13.38 -23.95 17.85
CA LYS A 46 -14.13 -22.68 17.81
C LYS A 46 -13.38 -21.53 18.50
N SER A 47 -12.69 -21.81 19.60
CA SER A 47 -11.91 -20.80 20.34
C SER A 47 -10.80 -20.22 19.46
N TRP A 48 -10.01 -21.08 18.81
CA TRP A 48 -8.92 -20.65 17.92
C TRP A 48 -9.46 -19.93 16.68
N ASN A 49 -10.57 -20.40 16.10
CA ASN A 49 -11.19 -19.68 15.00
C ASN A 49 -11.61 -18.26 15.41
N SER A 50 -12.21 -18.10 16.59
CA SER A 50 -12.62 -16.80 17.13
C SER A 50 -11.42 -15.89 17.38
N LEU A 51 -10.37 -16.42 18.03
CA LEU A 51 -9.13 -15.69 18.31
C LEU A 51 -8.46 -15.20 17.01
N ILE A 52 -8.32 -16.07 16.00
CA ILE A 52 -7.61 -15.75 14.75
C ILE A 52 -8.46 -14.87 13.82
N SER A 53 -9.79 -15.02 13.83
CA SER A 53 -10.67 -14.32 12.87
C SER A 53 -11.26 -13.01 13.38
N SER A 54 -11.36 -12.82 14.71
CA SER A 54 -12.21 -11.77 15.27
C SER A 54 -11.59 -11.02 16.45
N ASP A 55 -10.47 -11.48 17.01
CA ASP A 55 -9.81 -10.76 18.11
C ASP A 55 -8.84 -9.68 17.57
N PRO A 56 -9.16 -8.39 17.71
CA PRO A 56 -8.30 -7.32 17.23
C PRO A 56 -6.98 -7.19 18.02
N THR A 57 -6.97 -7.62 19.29
CA THR A 57 -5.79 -7.61 20.15
C THR A 57 -4.81 -8.67 19.68
N PHE A 58 -5.30 -9.87 19.37
CA PHE A 58 -4.50 -10.94 18.79
C PHE A 58 -3.94 -10.53 17.43
N ALA A 59 -4.76 -9.95 16.54
CA ALA A 59 -4.31 -9.48 15.23
C ALA A 59 -3.21 -8.40 15.35
N LYS A 60 -3.35 -7.46 16.28
CA LYS A 60 -2.34 -6.42 16.56
C LYS A 60 -1.05 -7.02 17.12
N MET A 61 -1.15 -7.95 18.08
CA MET A 61 0.00 -8.65 18.65
C MET A 61 0.76 -9.43 17.57
N HIS A 62 0.05 -10.20 16.75
CA HIS A 62 0.63 -10.95 15.64
C HIS A 62 1.33 -10.02 14.64
N LEU A 63 0.69 -8.91 14.25
CA LEU A 63 1.29 -7.93 13.33
C LEU A 63 2.59 -7.35 13.88
N ILE A 64 2.63 -6.98 15.17
CA ILE A 64 3.84 -6.42 15.80
C ILE A 64 4.98 -7.46 15.82
N LYS A 65 4.68 -8.71 16.19
CA LYS A 65 5.68 -9.79 16.26
C LYS A 65 6.18 -10.23 14.90
N SER A 66 5.30 -10.23 13.89
CA SER A 66 5.62 -10.68 12.54
C SER A 66 6.23 -9.57 11.67
N SER A 67 6.03 -8.28 11.98
CA SER A 67 6.57 -7.16 11.18
C SER A 67 8.09 -7.19 10.93
N PRO A 68 8.96 -7.62 11.87
CA PRO A 68 10.41 -7.70 11.62
C PRO A 68 10.79 -8.92 10.76
N GLN A 69 9.98 -9.98 10.79
CA GLN A 69 10.29 -11.29 10.21
C GLN A 69 9.55 -11.53 8.89
N ASN A 70 8.46 -10.80 8.63
CA ASN A 70 7.66 -10.97 7.44
C ASN A 70 8.38 -10.45 6.20
N PRO A 71 8.46 -11.26 5.12
CA PRO A 71 8.87 -10.75 3.83
C PRO A 71 7.88 -9.67 3.40
N LYS A 72 8.35 -8.44 3.21
CA LYS A 72 7.59 -7.42 2.50
C LYS A 72 7.43 -7.91 1.07
N HIS A 73 6.19 -8.04 0.63
CA HIS A 73 5.91 -8.38 -0.74
C HIS A 73 5.58 -7.11 -1.51
N LEU A 74 6.14 -6.96 -2.71
CA LEU A 74 5.73 -5.94 -3.64
C LEU A 74 4.45 -6.41 -4.33
N THR A 75 3.28 -5.93 -3.92
CA THR A 75 2.04 -6.25 -4.63
C THR A 75 1.85 -5.32 -5.80
N MET A 76 1.92 -5.89 -7.00
CA MET A 76 1.57 -5.29 -8.28
C MET A 76 0.08 -5.50 -8.58
N PHE A 77 -0.60 -4.43 -8.93
CA PHE A 77 -2.03 -4.40 -9.21
C PHE A 77 -2.20 -4.20 -10.71
N SER A 78 -2.97 -5.06 -11.38
CA SER A 78 -3.26 -4.92 -12.80
C SER A 78 -4.76 -4.85 -13.03
N CYS A 79 -5.19 -3.78 -13.69
CA CYS A 79 -6.56 -3.64 -14.17
C CYS A 79 -6.56 -3.71 -15.70
N LYS A 80 -7.26 -4.72 -16.25
CA LYS A 80 -7.63 -4.75 -17.67
C LYS A 80 -8.80 -3.78 -17.88
N ASN A 81 -8.75 -2.92 -18.88
CA ASN A 81 -9.86 -1.99 -19.10
C ASN A 81 -10.16 -1.81 -20.59
N LYS A 82 -11.27 -2.36 -21.08
CA LYS A 82 -12.01 -1.87 -22.26
C LYS A 82 -13.47 -2.22 -22.02
N ASP A 83 -14.19 -1.28 -21.43
CA ASP A 83 -15.65 -1.20 -21.40
C ASP A 83 -16.38 -2.36 -20.68
N TYR A 84 -16.87 -2.05 -19.48
CA TYR A 84 -17.71 -2.85 -18.57
C TYR A 84 -17.00 -3.93 -17.72
N SER A 85 -17.30 -3.90 -16.42
CA SER A 85 -16.99 -4.86 -15.36
C SER A 85 -16.12 -6.08 -15.71
N PHE A 86 -14.82 -6.00 -15.40
CA PHE A 86 -13.94 -7.17 -15.43
C PHE A 86 -13.20 -7.33 -14.09
N PRO A 87 -12.82 -8.58 -13.73
CA PRO A 87 -12.11 -8.85 -12.49
C PRO A 87 -10.69 -8.26 -12.52
N SER A 88 -10.36 -7.43 -11.53
CA SER A 88 -9.00 -6.95 -11.30
C SER A 88 -8.07 -8.11 -10.91
N GLN A 89 -6.89 -8.15 -11.50
CA GLN A 89 -5.87 -9.16 -11.19
C GLN A 89 -4.82 -8.56 -10.26
N PHE A 90 -4.52 -9.26 -9.18
CA PHE A 90 -3.57 -8.83 -8.17
C PHE A 90 -2.39 -9.79 -8.20
N ILE A 91 -1.20 -9.24 -8.34
CA ILE A 91 0.02 -9.98 -8.50
C ILE A 91 0.93 -9.57 -7.36
N THR A 92 1.06 -10.41 -6.34
CA THR A 92 2.03 -10.18 -5.27
C THR A 92 3.38 -10.77 -5.66
N ILE A 93 4.39 -9.91 -5.79
CA ILE A 93 5.78 -10.28 -6.04
C ILE A 93 6.48 -10.34 -4.67
N SER A 94 6.82 -11.54 -4.22
CA SER A 94 7.54 -11.74 -2.95
C SER A 94 9.03 -11.33 -3.05
N LYS A 95 9.71 -11.20 -1.89
CA LYS A 95 11.18 -11.11 -1.80
C LYS A 95 11.91 -12.17 -2.63
N ASP A 96 11.29 -13.33 -2.82
CA ASP A 96 11.80 -14.44 -3.64
C ASP A 96 11.27 -14.46 -5.09
N PHE A 97 10.69 -13.35 -5.57
CA PHE A 97 10.00 -13.24 -6.86
C PHE A 97 8.90 -14.30 -7.10
N VAL A 98 8.42 -14.97 -6.05
CA VAL A 98 7.28 -15.87 -6.14
C VAL A 98 6.04 -15.03 -6.45
N LEU A 99 5.47 -15.31 -7.62
CA LEU A 99 4.35 -14.59 -8.19
C LEU A 99 3.03 -15.16 -7.64
N ASN A 100 2.55 -14.61 -6.54
CA ASN A 100 1.26 -14.98 -6.00
C ASN A 100 0.15 -14.19 -6.69
N HIS A 101 -0.58 -14.86 -7.57
CA HIS A 101 -1.75 -14.28 -8.23
C HIS A 101 -2.96 -14.40 -7.32
N TYR A 102 -3.38 -13.27 -6.76
CA TYR A 102 -4.69 -13.15 -6.14
C TYR A 102 -5.65 -12.62 -7.20
N GLN A 103 -6.68 -13.38 -7.50
CA GLN A 103 -7.79 -12.87 -8.32
C GLN A 103 -8.89 -12.42 -7.37
N VAL A 104 -9.15 -11.13 -7.31
CA VAL A 104 -10.40 -10.65 -6.70
C VAL A 104 -11.37 -10.44 -7.84
N LYS A 105 -12.39 -11.30 -7.93
CA LYS A 105 -13.55 -11.05 -8.78
C LYS A 105 -14.34 -9.91 -8.16
N ASN A 106 -13.92 -8.68 -8.44
CA ASN A 106 -14.64 -7.49 -8.02
C ASN A 106 -14.71 -6.53 -9.18
N GLU A 107 -15.93 -6.42 -9.71
CA GLU A 107 -16.29 -5.68 -10.90
C GLU A 107 -16.29 -4.16 -10.69
N ASP A 108 -16.21 -3.72 -9.42
CA ASP A 108 -16.38 -2.32 -9.05
C ASP A 108 -15.08 -1.62 -8.63
N CYS A 109 -13.91 -2.27 -8.61
CA CYS A 109 -12.70 -1.64 -8.03
C CYS A 109 -11.63 -1.39 -9.08
N ASN A 110 -11.40 -0.11 -9.39
CA ASN A 110 -10.54 0.33 -10.49
C ASN A 110 -9.23 1.00 -10.02
N LEU A 111 -9.07 1.27 -8.71
CA LEU A 111 -7.86 1.91 -8.16
C LEU A 111 -7.46 1.33 -6.80
N VAL A 112 -6.15 1.18 -6.60
CA VAL A 112 -5.54 0.89 -5.29
C VAL A 112 -4.83 2.13 -4.77
N LEU A 113 -5.21 2.57 -3.57
CA LEU A 113 -4.69 3.79 -2.94
C LEU A 113 -3.36 3.52 -2.22
N GLY A 114 -3.23 2.35 -1.62
CA GLY A 114 -2.07 1.96 -0.85
C GLY A 114 -2.31 0.71 -0.03
N SER A 115 -1.27 0.30 0.69
CA SER A 115 -1.38 -0.72 1.74
C SER A 115 -0.79 -0.19 3.04
N SER A 116 -1.34 -0.65 4.16
CA SER A 116 -0.86 -0.34 5.50
C SER A 116 -1.24 -1.50 6.41
N ASN A 117 -0.27 -2.04 7.16
CA ASN A 117 -0.49 -3.06 8.19
C ASN A 117 -1.31 -4.30 7.71
N GLY A 118 -1.14 -4.63 6.43
CA GLY A 118 -1.79 -5.74 5.72
C GLY A 118 -3.24 -5.52 5.28
N LEU A 119 -3.74 -4.28 5.39
CA LEU A 119 -4.91 -3.85 4.61
C LEU A 119 -4.46 -3.19 3.32
N ILE A 120 -5.18 -3.47 2.24
CA ILE A 120 -5.11 -2.79 0.96
C ILE A 120 -6.37 -1.93 0.83
N CYS A 121 -6.17 -0.65 0.55
CA CYS A 121 -7.26 0.29 0.36
C CYS A 121 -7.58 0.43 -1.13
N MET A 122 -8.83 0.15 -1.49
CA MET A 122 -9.33 0.13 -2.86
C MET A 122 -10.41 1.18 -3.05
N LEU A 123 -10.42 1.81 -4.22
CA LEU A 123 -11.36 2.85 -4.58
C LEU A 123 -12.04 2.50 -5.91
N SER A 124 -13.37 2.59 -5.92
CA SER A 124 -14.13 2.76 -7.16
C SER A 124 -14.31 4.23 -7.46
N GLN A 125 -14.18 4.58 -8.74
CA GLN A 125 -14.57 5.88 -9.26
C GLN A 125 -15.52 5.68 -10.43
N HIS A 126 -16.73 6.22 -10.31
CA HIS A 126 -17.72 6.24 -11.38
C HIS A 126 -18.04 7.67 -11.76
N ILE A 127 -18.00 7.98 -13.06
CA ILE A 127 -18.24 9.33 -13.57
C ILE A 127 -19.50 9.31 -14.46
N TYR A 128 -20.51 10.09 -14.09
CA TYR A 128 -21.75 10.25 -14.85
C TYR A 128 -22.18 11.71 -14.81
N HIS A 129 -22.47 12.33 -15.97
CA HIS A 129 -23.01 13.70 -16.06
C HIS A 129 -22.36 14.72 -15.11
N ASN A 130 -21.02 14.86 -15.15
CA ASN A 130 -20.21 15.75 -14.30
C ASN A 130 -20.23 15.46 -12.78
N VAL A 131 -20.70 14.26 -12.41
CA VAL A 131 -20.70 13.77 -11.05
C VAL A 131 -19.70 12.62 -10.94
N GLN A 132 -18.78 12.72 -9.97
CA GLN A 132 -17.84 11.66 -9.60
C GLN A 132 -18.32 11.02 -8.31
N ASN A 133 -18.57 9.71 -8.35
CA ASN A 133 -18.89 8.93 -7.17
C ASN A 133 -17.68 8.09 -6.78
N PHE A 134 -17.31 8.17 -5.51
CA PHE A 134 -16.19 7.45 -4.94
C PHE A 134 -16.70 6.43 -3.92
N HIS A 135 -16.32 5.16 -4.09
CA HIS A 135 -16.66 4.09 -3.15
C HIS A 135 -15.39 3.44 -2.60
N LEU A 136 -15.25 3.45 -1.28
CA LEU A 136 -14.09 2.93 -0.56
C LEU A 136 -14.35 1.51 -0.06
N ARG A 137 -13.38 0.63 -0.29
CA ARG A 137 -13.34 -0.73 0.26
C ARG A 137 -11.94 -1.06 0.76
N PHE A 138 -11.87 -2.02 1.66
CA PHE A 138 -10.64 -2.60 2.16
C PHE A 138 -10.56 -4.07 1.79
N TRP A 139 -9.36 -4.54 1.53
CA TRP A 139 -9.07 -5.92 1.24
C TRP A 139 -7.86 -6.39 2.02
N ASN A 140 -7.96 -7.58 2.59
CA ASN A 140 -6.83 -8.30 3.16
C ASN A 140 -6.62 -9.58 2.33
N PRO A 141 -5.57 -9.63 1.49
CA PRO A 141 -5.23 -10.81 0.71
C PRO A 141 -4.96 -12.05 1.54
N ALA A 142 -4.30 -11.91 2.69
CA ALA A 142 -3.86 -13.04 3.51
C ALA A 142 -5.05 -13.76 4.18
N THR A 143 -6.06 -13.00 4.61
CA THR A 143 -7.32 -13.56 5.13
C THR A 143 -8.38 -13.80 4.05
N ARG A 144 -8.13 -13.32 2.82
CA ARG A 144 -9.07 -13.29 1.69
C ARG A 144 -10.37 -12.54 1.99
N SER A 145 -10.36 -11.62 2.96
CA SER A 145 -11.54 -10.84 3.35
C SER A 145 -11.61 -9.53 2.57
N VAL A 146 -12.76 -9.24 1.97
CA VAL A 146 -13.08 -7.95 1.34
C VAL A 146 -14.20 -7.30 2.12
N SER A 147 -14.06 -6.02 2.46
CA SER A 147 -15.09 -5.26 3.15
C SER A 147 -16.27 -4.95 2.23
N LYS A 148 -17.44 -4.65 2.83
CA LYS A 148 -18.48 -3.88 2.14
C LYS A 148 -17.96 -2.48 1.83
N ILE A 149 -18.75 -1.67 1.10
CA ILE A 149 -18.43 -0.25 0.94
C ILE A 149 -18.48 0.38 2.34
N VAL A 150 -17.35 0.94 2.78
CA VAL A 150 -17.20 1.52 4.11
C VAL A 150 -17.28 3.04 4.11
N GLY A 151 -16.99 3.67 2.97
CA GLY A 151 -17.05 5.11 2.82
C GLY A 151 -17.41 5.47 1.40
N CYS A 152 -18.21 6.53 1.25
CA CYS A 152 -18.52 7.09 -0.05
C CYS A 152 -18.60 8.61 0.03
N PHE A 153 -18.28 9.26 -1.08
CA PHE A 153 -18.66 10.64 -1.30
C PHE A 153 -18.83 10.92 -2.78
N THR A 154 -19.57 11.98 -3.05
CA THR A 154 -19.83 12.47 -4.39
C THR A 154 -19.18 13.83 -4.55
N ASN A 155 -18.58 14.06 -5.72
CA ASN A 155 -18.11 15.38 -6.15
C ASN A 155 -18.83 15.79 -7.42
N THR A 156 -19.37 17.00 -7.45
CA THR A 156 -19.90 17.61 -8.67
C THR A 156 -18.86 18.60 -9.16
N PHE A 157 -18.22 18.31 -10.29
CA PHE A 157 -17.17 19.18 -10.81
C PHE A 157 -17.75 20.12 -11.87
N MET A 158 -17.50 21.42 -11.71
CA MET A 158 -17.87 22.45 -12.70
C MET A 158 -16.83 22.55 -13.82
N ASP A 159 -15.60 22.10 -13.57
CA ASP A 159 -14.47 22.13 -14.49
C ASP A 159 -13.85 20.74 -14.59
N ARG A 160 -13.39 20.35 -15.79
CA ARG A 160 -12.84 19.00 -16.08
C ARG A 160 -11.56 18.69 -15.31
N TYR A 161 -11.06 19.61 -14.50
CA TYR A 161 -9.75 19.54 -13.83
C TYR A 161 -9.84 19.39 -12.29
N ASP A 162 -11.04 19.33 -11.71
CA ASP A 162 -11.19 19.09 -10.26
C ASP A 162 -11.27 17.58 -9.94
N TYR A 163 -10.11 16.92 -9.99
CA TYR A 163 -9.96 15.52 -9.59
C TYR A 163 -9.36 15.39 -8.19
N PHE A 164 -9.97 14.51 -7.38
CA PHE A 164 -9.38 14.10 -6.12
C PHE A 164 -8.21 13.14 -6.35
N ARG A 165 -7.13 13.41 -5.63
CA ARG A 165 -6.04 12.48 -5.36
C ARG A 165 -6.27 11.84 -4.01
N PHE A 166 -5.65 10.69 -3.81
CA PHE A 166 -5.92 9.87 -2.66
C PHE A 166 -4.62 9.33 -2.06
N SER A 167 -4.58 9.28 -0.74
CA SER A 167 -3.55 8.57 0.02
C SER A 167 -4.18 7.77 1.15
N PHE A 168 -3.50 6.72 1.58
CA PHE A 168 -3.97 5.80 2.61
C PHE A 168 -2.85 5.50 3.60
N GLY A 169 -3.17 5.46 4.89
CA GLY A 169 -2.23 5.06 5.92
C GLY A 169 -2.92 4.74 7.25
N CYS A 170 -2.11 4.35 8.23
CA CYS A 170 -2.54 4.12 9.59
C CYS A 170 -1.97 5.23 10.49
N ASP A 171 -2.82 5.80 11.33
CA ASP A 171 -2.38 6.61 12.45
C ASP A 171 -1.79 5.69 13.52
N ASN A 172 -0.46 5.69 13.65
CA ASN A 172 0.26 4.81 14.58
C ASN A 172 -0.09 5.07 16.05
N THR A 173 -0.61 6.26 16.40
CA THR A 173 -0.97 6.59 17.79
C THR A 173 -2.28 5.93 18.20
N THR A 174 -3.29 5.98 17.32
CA THR A 174 -4.62 5.41 17.59
C THR A 174 -4.81 4.01 17.02
N GLY A 175 -3.95 3.58 16.09
CA GLY A 175 -4.11 2.35 15.31
C GLY A 175 -5.23 2.45 14.25
N LYS A 176 -5.83 3.62 14.06
CA LYS A 176 -6.94 3.80 13.12
C LYS A 176 -6.42 4.04 11.71
N TYR A 177 -7.09 3.42 10.75
CA TYR A 177 -6.80 3.61 9.33
C TYR A 177 -7.48 4.87 8.80
N LYS A 178 -6.76 5.69 8.04
CA LYS A 178 -7.26 6.92 7.45
C LYS A 178 -7.00 6.96 5.95
N VAL A 179 -7.97 7.48 5.21
CA VAL A 179 -7.89 7.76 3.78
C VAL A 179 -8.04 9.26 3.59
N VAL A 180 -7.11 9.87 2.88
CA VAL A 180 -7.10 11.30 2.62
C VAL A 180 -7.38 11.50 1.14
N ALA A 181 -8.46 12.19 0.83
CA ALA A 181 -8.78 12.67 -0.50
C ALA A 181 -8.43 14.16 -0.58
N PHE A 182 -7.67 14.59 -1.58
CA PHE A 182 -7.28 15.99 -1.73
C PHE A 182 -7.35 16.45 -3.18
N SER A 183 -7.83 17.67 -3.39
CA SER A 183 -7.76 18.40 -4.66
C SER A 183 -7.21 19.80 -4.42
N SER A 184 -7.14 20.63 -5.47
CA SER A 184 -6.84 22.06 -5.30
C SER A 184 -7.91 22.76 -4.42
N VAL A 185 -9.13 22.22 -4.49
CA VAL A 185 -10.40 22.47 -3.82
C VAL A 185 -10.53 22.28 -2.33
N GLU A 186 -9.98 21.18 -1.86
CA GLU A 186 -10.52 20.58 -0.66
C GLU A 186 -9.62 19.46 -0.20
N VAL A 187 -9.56 19.24 1.10
CA VAL A 187 -8.99 18.03 1.67
C VAL A 187 -10.03 17.38 2.56
N ARG A 188 -10.35 16.12 2.27
CA ARG A 188 -11.23 15.27 3.04
C ARG A 188 -10.44 14.13 3.65
N VAL A 189 -10.83 13.73 4.84
CA VAL A 189 -10.31 12.54 5.49
C VAL A 189 -11.46 11.62 5.89
N PHE A 190 -11.27 10.33 5.70
CA PHE A 190 -12.13 9.28 6.18
C PHE A 190 -11.34 8.40 7.13
N THR A 191 -11.83 8.19 8.35
CA THR A 191 -11.28 7.21 9.28
C THR A 191 -12.10 5.93 9.19
N LEU A 192 -11.45 4.77 9.09
CA LEU A 192 -12.16 3.49 9.15
C LEU A 192 -12.88 3.35 10.50
N GLY A 193 -14.18 3.09 10.44
CA GLY A 193 -15.10 3.08 11.59
C GLY A 193 -15.97 4.33 11.67
N ASP A 194 -15.61 5.41 10.98
CA ASP A 194 -16.46 6.60 10.85
C ASP A 194 -17.53 6.37 9.76
N LYS A 195 -18.61 7.14 9.84
CA LYS A 195 -19.72 7.10 8.86
C LYS A 195 -19.52 8.02 7.66
N PHE A 196 -18.75 9.10 7.83
CA PHE A 196 -18.68 10.20 6.87
C PHE A 196 -17.26 10.67 6.65
N TRP A 197 -17.01 11.23 5.47
CA TRP A 197 -15.82 12.00 5.18
C TRP A 197 -15.91 13.36 5.87
N ARG A 198 -14.84 13.78 6.53
CA ARG A 198 -14.72 15.07 7.18
C ARG A 198 -13.75 15.96 6.41
N ILE A 199 -14.11 17.24 6.29
CA ILE A 199 -13.28 18.25 5.63
C ILE A 199 -12.27 18.76 6.65
N ILE A 200 -11.00 18.86 6.26
CA ILE A 200 -9.96 19.48 7.07
C ILE A 200 -9.47 20.78 6.42
N GLN A 201 -8.67 21.53 7.19
CA GLN A 201 -8.06 22.75 6.68
C GLN A 201 -7.28 22.45 5.40
N ARG A 202 -7.46 23.30 4.38
CA ARG A 202 -6.70 23.19 3.13
C ARG A 202 -5.25 23.54 3.38
N PHE A 203 -4.38 22.97 2.57
CA PHE A 203 -2.99 23.39 2.56
C PHE A 203 -2.88 24.85 2.09
N PRO A 204 -2.11 25.71 2.77
CA PRO A 204 -2.10 27.15 2.50
C PRO A 204 -1.41 27.56 1.20
N LEU A 205 -0.66 26.67 0.54
CA LEU A 205 -0.09 26.96 -0.79
C LEU A 205 -1.02 26.44 -1.88
N LEU A 206 -1.14 27.21 -2.95
CA LEU A 206 -1.77 26.80 -4.19
C LEU A 206 -1.11 25.50 -4.65
N SER A 207 -1.81 24.37 -4.48
CA SER A 207 -1.43 23.12 -5.13
C SER A 207 -1.36 23.43 -6.62
N ILE A 208 -0.16 23.41 -7.19
CA ILE A 208 0.03 23.48 -8.63
C ILE A 208 -0.87 22.38 -9.21
N ARG A 209 -1.80 22.79 -10.09
CA ARG A 209 -2.76 21.89 -10.72
C ARG A 209 -1.96 20.81 -11.42
N SER A 210 -1.97 19.61 -10.87
CA SER A 210 -1.33 18.47 -11.51
C SER A 210 -2.47 17.53 -11.83
N ASN A 211 -2.93 17.67 -13.07
CA ASN A 211 -4.00 16.86 -13.62
C ASN A 211 -3.47 15.44 -13.80
N ASN A 212 -4.25 14.46 -13.37
CA ASN A 212 -3.97 13.05 -13.68
C ASN A 212 -4.40 12.68 -15.12
N VAL A 213 -4.68 13.66 -15.98
CA VAL A 213 -4.86 13.51 -17.43
C VAL A 213 -4.43 14.83 -18.07
N GLY A 214 -3.15 14.97 -18.46
CA GLY A 214 -2.61 16.21 -19.04
C GLY A 214 -1.22 16.53 -18.51
N TYR A 215 -0.25 15.73 -18.94
CA TYR A 215 1.11 15.59 -18.39
C TYR A 215 2.05 16.81 -18.59
N ASN A 216 1.56 17.97 -19.03
CA ASN A 216 2.41 19.11 -19.42
C ASN A 216 2.00 20.48 -18.87
N GLU A 217 0.87 20.62 -18.16
CA GLU A 217 0.33 21.96 -17.83
C GLU A 217 1.15 22.75 -16.80
N TRP A 218 1.97 22.08 -15.99
CA TRP A 218 2.84 22.78 -15.05
C TRP A 218 4.07 23.41 -15.74
N LYS A 219 4.41 22.98 -16.97
CA LYS A 219 5.43 23.61 -17.82
C LYS A 219 4.97 24.95 -18.37
N ASP A 220 3.65 25.15 -18.54
CA ASP A 220 3.05 26.41 -18.99
C ASP A 220 2.94 27.44 -17.86
N LEU A 221 3.19 27.01 -16.62
CA LEU A 221 3.33 27.88 -15.47
C LEU A 221 4.84 28.16 -15.32
N ASN A 222 5.25 29.43 -15.21
CA ASN A 222 6.63 29.82 -14.93
C ASN A 222 7.05 29.40 -13.51
N VAL A 223 7.11 28.09 -13.25
CA VAL A 223 7.43 27.51 -11.96
C VAL A 223 8.93 27.55 -11.75
N THR A 224 9.38 27.99 -10.57
CA THR A 224 10.79 27.98 -10.18
C THR A 224 11.09 26.84 -9.21
N VAL A 225 12.36 26.48 -9.09
CA VAL A 225 12.82 25.41 -8.18
C VAL A 225 12.42 25.68 -6.74
N GLU A 226 12.45 26.94 -6.31
CA GLU A 226 12.12 27.36 -4.94
C GLU A 226 10.63 27.17 -4.60
N GLN A 227 9.78 26.98 -5.60
CA GLN A 227 8.35 26.72 -5.40
C GLN A 227 8.05 25.23 -5.15
N PHE A 228 9.01 24.33 -5.35
CA PHE A 228 8.83 22.91 -5.05
C PHE A 228 8.96 22.67 -3.55
N VAL A 229 7.93 22.06 -2.98
CA VAL A 229 7.89 21.62 -1.58
C VAL A 229 7.35 20.21 -1.49
N ILE A 230 7.86 19.44 -0.54
CA ILE A 230 7.31 18.14 -0.18
C ILE A 230 6.31 18.38 0.97
N ILE A 231 5.06 17.98 0.76
CA ILE A 231 4.00 18.13 1.76
C ILE A 231 3.81 16.80 2.47
N SER A 232 3.90 16.82 3.80
CA SER A 232 3.59 15.68 4.65
C SER A 232 2.39 16.01 5.54
N LEU A 233 1.41 15.12 5.58
CA LEU A 233 0.26 15.20 6.47
C LEU A 233 0.43 14.18 7.59
N ASP A 234 0.45 14.66 8.83
CA ASP A 234 0.40 13.79 10.00
C ASP A 234 -1.01 13.22 10.16
N LEU A 235 -1.17 11.90 10.12
CA LEU A 235 -2.50 11.30 10.20
C LEU A 235 -3.08 11.35 11.62
N GLY A 236 -2.27 11.46 12.67
CA GLY A 236 -2.73 11.52 14.06
C GLY A 236 -3.27 12.90 14.41
N THR A 237 -2.48 13.94 14.13
CA THR A 237 -2.84 15.34 14.43
C THR A 237 -3.58 16.03 13.28
N GLU A 238 -3.53 15.46 12.08
CA GLU A 238 -4.15 16.00 10.86
C GLU A 238 -3.62 17.39 10.48
N THR A 239 -2.36 17.62 10.82
CA THR A 239 -1.62 18.84 10.54
C THR A 239 -0.59 18.63 9.45
N TYR A 240 -0.38 19.66 8.64
CA TYR A 240 0.61 19.64 7.57
C TYR A 240 1.98 20.07 8.06
N THR A 241 3.00 19.46 7.46
CA THR A 241 4.39 19.86 7.56
C THR A 241 4.96 19.99 6.15
N GLN A 242 5.87 20.94 5.99
CA GLN A 242 6.58 21.17 4.74
C GLN A 242 8.02 20.72 4.91
N LEU A 243 8.55 20.09 3.87
CA LEU A 243 9.95 19.71 3.77
C LEU A 243 10.51 20.27 2.46
N LEU A 244 11.70 20.83 2.53
CA LEU A 244 12.39 21.28 1.33
C LEU A 244 12.96 20.10 0.54
N PRO A 245 12.95 20.18 -0.81
CA PRO A 245 13.70 19.26 -1.66
C PRO A 245 15.21 19.28 -1.32
N PRO A 246 15.96 18.25 -1.76
CA PRO A 246 17.42 18.22 -1.60
C PRO A 246 18.11 19.44 -2.20
N ARG A 247 19.14 19.98 -1.55
CA ARG A 247 19.92 21.15 -2.04
C ARG A 247 20.56 20.97 -3.42
N GLY A 248 20.65 19.75 -3.93
CA GLY A 248 21.15 19.47 -5.29
C GLY A 248 20.07 19.47 -6.36
N PHE A 249 18.81 19.73 -6.01
CA PHE A 249 17.70 19.97 -6.93
C PHE A 249 17.75 21.44 -7.36
N ASN A 250 18.47 21.72 -8.45
CA ASN A 250 18.80 23.09 -8.89
C ASN A 250 18.13 23.48 -10.20
N GLU A 251 17.42 22.56 -10.83
CA GLU A 251 16.82 22.74 -12.14
C GLU A 251 15.39 22.23 -12.12
N VAL A 252 14.52 22.95 -12.81
CA VAL A 252 13.14 22.52 -13.01
C VAL A 252 13.15 21.33 -13.99
N PRO A 253 12.74 20.13 -13.57
CA PRO A 253 12.81 18.95 -14.43
C PRO A 253 11.75 19.02 -15.52
N HIS A 254 11.92 18.27 -16.61
CA HIS A 254 10.88 18.16 -17.64
C HIS A 254 9.70 17.29 -17.20
N VAL A 255 9.85 16.53 -16.11
CA VAL A 255 8.85 15.62 -15.54
C VAL A 255 8.73 15.90 -14.04
N MET A 256 7.49 15.93 -13.52
CA MET A 256 7.22 16.20 -12.10
C MET A 256 8.00 15.26 -11.18
N PRO A 257 8.74 15.77 -10.18
CA PRO A 257 9.41 14.93 -9.18
C PRO A 257 8.45 14.01 -8.44
N VAL A 258 8.98 12.87 -8.00
CA VAL A 258 8.23 11.84 -7.30
C VAL A 258 8.85 11.60 -5.93
N VAL A 259 7.99 11.45 -4.93
CA VAL A 259 8.38 11.02 -3.59
C VAL A 259 8.03 9.55 -3.42
N SER A 260 8.98 8.75 -2.97
CA SER A 260 8.82 7.31 -2.71
C SER A 260 9.47 6.93 -1.39
N VAL A 261 9.32 5.66 -0.98
CA VAL A 261 10.05 5.09 0.15
C VAL A 261 10.84 3.89 -0.35
N LEU A 262 12.16 3.92 -0.19
CA LEU A 262 13.05 2.82 -0.54
C LEU A 262 13.91 2.48 0.67
N MET A 263 14.07 1.20 0.99
CA MET A 263 14.84 0.74 2.16
C MET A 263 14.51 1.51 3.46
N HIS A 264 13.23 1.83 3.69
CA HIS A 264 12.73 2.61 4.84
C HIS A 264 13.15 4.09 4.88
N CYS A 265 13.79 4.59 3.83
CA CYS A 265 14.15 6.01 3.71
C CYS A 265 13.16 6.72 2.79
N LEU A 266 12.82 7.97 3.13
CA LEU A 266 12.09 8.85 2.23
C LEU A 266 12.99 9.22 1.06
N CYS A 267 12.52 9.02 -0.16
CA CYS A 267 13.26 9.31 -1.37
C CYS A 267 12.61 10.42 -2.18
N PHE A 268 13.44 11.33 -2.69
CA PHE A 268 13.04 12.36 -3.65
C PHE A 268 13.70 12.04 -4.99
N CYS A 269 12.87 11.83 -6.01
CA CYS A 269 13.30 11.31 -7.30
C CYS A 269 12.94 12.33 -8.37
N HIS A 270 13.90 12.67 -9.23
CA HIS A 270 13.68 13.63 -10.30
C HIS A 270 14.57 13.32 -11.49
N TYR A 271 14.16 13.79 -12.65
CA TYR A 271 15.03 13.86 -13.81
C TYR A 271 15.97 15.06 -13.71
N SER A 272 17.18 14.91 -14.24
CA SER A 272 18.22 15.94 -14.34
C SER A 272 18.84 15.86 -15.73
N ASN A 273 19.29 16.99 -16.28
CA ASN A 273 19.93 17.06 -17.61
C ASN A 273 19.10 16.40 -18.73
N GLY A 274 17.77 16.37 -18.61
CA GLY A 274 16.85 15.76 -19.57
C GLY A 274 16.78 14.22 -19.57
N MET A 275 17.84 13.49 -19.18
CA MET A 275 17.89 12.02 -19.33
C MET A 275 18.40 11.25 -18.11
N ASP A 276 19.01 11.95 -17.14
CA ASP A 276 19.51 11.30 -15.93
C ASP A 276 18.39 11.20 -14.89
N PHE A 277 18.16 10.01 -14.34
CA PHE A 277 17.27 9.83 -13.22
C PHE A 277 18.07 9.85 -11.92
N VAL A 278 17.71 10.76 -11.02
CA VAL A 278 18.41 10.99 -9.75
C VAL A 278 17.49 10.64 -8.59
N ILE A 279 18.01 9.84 -7.66
CA ILE A 279 17.32 9.47 -6.42
C ILE A 279 18.13 10.03 -5.25
N TRP A 280 17.48 10.86 -4.45
CA TRP A 280 17.98 11.32 -3.16
C TRP A 280 17.30 10.53 -2.05
N GLN A 281 18.01 10.25 -0.97
CA GLN A 281 17.47 9.61 0.23
C GLN A 281 17.66 10.53 1.45
N MET A 282 16.62 10.63 2.27
CA MET A 282 16.68 11.29 3.56
C MET A 282 17.07 10.25 4.61
N THR A 283 18.28 10.36 5.14
CA THR A 283 18.83 9.39 6.11
C THR A 283 18.28 9.58 7.52
N LYS A 284 17.78 10.78 7.84
CA LYS A 284 17.09 11.10 9.10
C LYS A 284 15.81 11.86 8.79
N PHE A 285 14.67 11.25 9.10
CA PHE A 285 13.37 11.85 8.79
C PHE A 285 13.23 13.24 9.43
N ARG A 286 12.78 14.23 8.63
CA ARG A 286 12.63 15.65 8.98
C ARG A 286 13.93 16.43 9.24
N ALA A 287 15.10 15.84 8.95
CA ALA A 287 16.38 16.55 8.94
C ALA A 287 16.75 16.86 7.48
N GLU A 288 16.53 18.09 7.03
CA GLU A 288 16.74 18.49 5.63
C GLU A 288 18.21 18.39 5.21
N GLU A 289 19.13 18.62 6.14
CA GLU A 289 20.56 18.44 5.95
C GLU A 289 20.97 16.96 5.74
N SER A 290 20.07 16.01 6.00
CA SER A 290 20.32 14.57 5.91
C SER A 290 20.06 13.99 4.51
N TRP A 291 19.62 14.82 3.57
CA TRP A 291 19.48 14.46 2.16
C TRP A 291 20.85 14.08 1.58
N THR A 292 20.94 12.87 1.06
CA THR A 292 22.14 12.37 0.36
C THR A 292 21.74 11.84 -1.00
N LYS A 293 22.58 12.11 -2.01
CA LYS A 293 22.35 11.55 -3.35
C LYS A 293 22.64 10.06 -3.27
N PHE A 294 21.62 9.24 -3.50
CA PHE A 294 21.69 7.80 -3.37
C PHE A 294 22.12 7.15 -4.69
N LEU A 295 21.41 7.48 -5.77
CA LEU A 295 21.64 6.93 -7.10
C LEU A 295 21.50 8.01 -8.16
N LYS A 296 22.26 7.84 -9.24
CA LYS A 296 22.12 8.58 -10.49
C LYS A 296 22.48 7.64 -11.62
N PHE A 297 21.57 7.45 -12.58
CA PHE A 297 21.81 6.63 -13.76
C PHE A 297 21.11 7.24 -14.98
N SER A 298 21.61 6.92 -16.17
CA SER A 298 21.06 7.42 -17.43
C SER A 298 19.91 6.53 -17.90
N CYS A 299 18.79 7.15 -18.27
CA CYS A 299 17.64 6.45 -18.84
C CYS A 299 17.66 6.39 -20.38
N GLN A 300 18.79 6.70 -21.02
CA GLN A 300 18.92 6.71 -22.49
C GLN A 300 18.50 5.40 -23.17
N ASN A 301 18.66 4.26 -22.50
CA ASN A 301 18.34 2.94 -23.03
C ASN A 301 16.94 2.42 -22.66
N VAL A 302 16.16 3.18 -21.86
CA VAL A 302 14.76 2.86 -21.62
C VAL A 302 13.99 3.20 -22.90
N ARG A 303 13.44 2.19 -23.57
CA ARG A 303 12.59 2.36 -24.75
C ARG A 303 11.30 3.02 -24.27
N GLY A 304 11.14 4.31 -24.55
CA GLY A 304 10.06 5.11 -23.99
C GLY A 304 9.99 6.49 -24.63
N ARG A 305 8.92 7.24 -24.38
CA ARG A 305 8.93 8.68 -24.72
C ARG A 305 9.85 9.39 -23.74
N VAL A 306 10.40 10.53 -24.15
CA VAL A 306 11.21 11.42 -23.29
C VAL A 306 10.45 11.84 -22.02
N ASP A 307 9.11 11.71 -22.00
CA ASP A 307 8.25 12.09 -20.89
C ASP A 307 7.79 10.90 -20.01
N ASP A 308 8.36 9.70 -20.14
CA ASP A 308 7.91 8.54 -19.36
C ASP A 308 8.20 8.74 -17.85
N HIS A 309 7.15 8.65 -17.03
CA HIS A 309 7.26 8.79 -15.58
C HIS A 309 7.83 7.52 -14.93
N LEU A 310 9.03 7.62 -14.37
CA LEU A 310 9.61 6.56 -13.56
C LEU A 310 9.21 6.70 -12.09
N LEU A 311 8.53 5.67 -11.56
CA LEU A 311 8.19 5.56 -10.15
C LEU A 311 9.02 4.45 -9.51
N PRO A 312 9.96 4.76 -8.59
CA PRO A 312 10.69 3.74 -7.85
C PRO A 312 9.75 2.94 -6.97
N LEU A 313 9.76 1.62 -7.14
CA LEU A 313 8.88 0.69 -6.45
C LEU A 313 9.60 -0.11 -5.37
N TYR A 314 10.80 -0.58 -5.67
CA TYR A 314 11.52 -1.50 -4.81
C TYR A 314 13.01 -1.38 -5.01
N LEU A 315 13.74 -1.52 -3.92
CA LEU A 315 15.19 -1.61 -3.89
C LEU A 315 15.56 -2.83 -3.06
N SER A 316 16.41 -3.70 -3.62
CA SER A 316 16.88 -4.91 -2.92
C SER A 316 17.67 -4.56 -1.66
N GLU A 317 17.69 -5.48 -0.69
CA GLU A 317 18.35 -5.24 0.61
C GLU A 317 19.85 -4.97 0.49
N ASN A 318 20.50 -5.56 -0.51
CA ASN A 318 21.90 -5.28 -0.84
C ASN A 318 22.11 -3.95 -1.58
N GLY A 319 21.04 -3.26 -1.98
CA GLY A 319 21.07 -1.99 -2.70
C GLY A 319 21.48 -2.09 -4.18
N ASP A 320 21.51 -3.30 -4.74
CA ASP A 320 22.01 -3.56 -6.09
C ASP A 320 20.92 -3.46 -7.16
N THR A 321 19.69 -3.91 -6.87
CA THR A 321 18.60 -4.01 -7.85
C THR A 321 17.49 -3.04 -7.49
N LEU A 322 17.25 -2.07 -8.37
CA LEU A 322 16.16 -1.11 -8.28
C LEU A 322 15.11 -1.46 -9.34
N ILE A 323 13.85 -1.57 -8.91
CA ILE A 323 12.70 -1.76 -9.80
C ILE A 323 11.92 -0.44 -9.85
N LEU A 324 11.72 0.05 -11.07
CA LEU A 324 10.95 1.24 -11.38
C LEU A 324 9.74 0.84 -12.21
N LEU A 325 8.62 1.51 -11.99
CA LEU A 325 7.47 1.43 -12.88
C LEU A 325 7.59 2.50 -13.96
N SER A 326 7.27 2.15 -15.20
CA SER A 326 7.07 3.09 -16.30
C SER A 326 5.68 2.87 -16.92
N ASP A 327 5.25 3.79 -17.78
CA ASP A 327 3.96 3.67 -18.49
C ASP A 327 3.90 2.44 -19.42
N GLN A 328 5.06 1.91 -19.83
CA GLN A 328 5.18 0.77 -20.75
C GLN A 328 5.49 -0.55 -20.05
N GLY A 329 5.74 -0.54 -18.73
CA GLY A 329 6.08 -1.75 -18.01
C GLY A 329 6.86 -1.51 -16.74
N HIS A 330 7.87 -2.35 -16.51
CA HIS A 330 8.79 -2.18 -15.39
C HIS A 330 10.24 -2.16 -15.88
N VAL A 331 11.03 -1.29 -15.25
CA VAL A 331 12.45 -1.08 -15.53
C VAL A 331 13.25 -1.61 -14.36
N HIS A 332 14.21 -2.47 -14.65
CA HIS A 332 15.16 -3.03 -13.69
C HIS A 332 16.49 -2.32 -13.89
N TYR A 333 16.95 -1.64 -12.86
CA TYR A 333 18.28 -1.07 -12.82
C TYR A 333 19.15 -1.92 -11.90
N ASN A 334 20.25 -2.44 -12.45
CA ASN A 334 21.28 -3.13 -11.71
C ASN A 334 22.47 -2.19 -11.52
N ARG A 335 22.71 -1.80 -10.26
CA ARG A 335 23.75 -0.87 -9.85
C ARG A 335 25.17 -1.43 -10.04
N LYS A 336 25.37 -2.75 -9.94
CA LYS A 336 26.72 -3.36 -10.06
C LYS A 336 27.28 -3.23 -11.47
N ASP A 337 26.43 -3.43 -12.46
CA ASP A 337 26.82 -3.44 -13.86
C ASP A 337 26.39 -2.16 -14.60
N ASP A 338 25.74 -1.23 -13.89
CA ASP A 338 25.11 -0.01 -14.42
C ASP A 338 24.18 -0.28 -15.62
N LYS A 339 23.43 -1.38 -15.53
CA LYS A 339 22.54 -1.84 -16.60
C LYS A 339 21.10 -1.52 -16.30
N VAL A 340 20.41 -1.00 -17.31
CA VAL A 340 18.97 -0.75 -17.30
C VAL A 340 18.33 -1.74 -18.27
N GLU A 341 17.44 -2.58 -17.77
CA GLU A 341 16.65 -3.52 -18.55
C GLU A 341 15.17 -3.16 -18.42
N GLN A 342 14.49 -2.96 -19.55
CA GLN A 342 13.06 -2.76 -19.57
C GLN A 342 12.36 -4.07 -19.92
N ARG A 343 11.32 -4.38 -19.17
CA ARG A 343 10.43 -5.50 -19.45
C ARG A 343 9.03 -4.94 -19.68
N GLU A 344 8.55 -5.15 -20.88
CA GLU A 344 7.20 -4.80 -21.28
C GLU A 344 6.21 -5.69 -20.54
N ILE A 345 5.04 -5.12 -20.30
CA ILE A 345 3.92 -5.83 -19.69
C ILE A 345 2.86 -6.01 -20.76
N SER A 346 2.28 -7.20 -20.83
CA SER A 346 1.29 -7.59 -21.84
C SER A 346 0.29 -6.47 -22.15
N ASP A 347 0.04 -6.23 -23.44
CA ASP A 347 -0.83 -5.16 -23.98
C ASP A 347 -2.23 -5.06 -23.35
N ASP A 348 -2.69 -6.13 -22.70
CA ASP A 348 -3.97 -6.21 -22.00
C ASP A 348 -4.00 -5.42 -20.67
N ILE A 349 -2.85 -5.07 -20.11
CA ILE A 349 -2.70 -4.44 -18.80
C ILE A 349 -2.56 -2.93 -18.99
N LYS A 350 -3.59 -2.17 -18.62
CA LYS A 350 -3.60 -0.72 -18.83
C LYS A 350 -3.09 0.10 -17.65
N ARG A 351 -3.13 -0.44 -16.44
CA ARG A 351 -2.68 0.30 -15.26
C ARG A 351 -2.02 -0.63 -14.27
N ILE A 352 -0.85 -0.20 -13.84
CA ILE A 352 -0.08 -0.89 -12.82
C ILE A 352 0.14 0.03 -11.65
N VAL A 353 -0.13 -0.49 -10.47
CA VAL A 353 0.29 0.13 -9.22
C VAL A 353 1.13 -0.92 -8.52
N ALA A 354 2.20 -0.53 -7.83
CA ALA A 354 2.83 -1.44 -6.89
C ALA A 354 2.92 -0.80 -5.51
N LYS A 355 2.67 -1.61 -4.47
CA LYS A 355 2.70 -1.18 -3.08
C LYS A 355 3.34 -2.27 -2.23
N ASP A 356 4.12 -1.86 -1.24
CA ASP A 356 4.59 -2.75 -0.18
C ASP A 356 3.38 -3.31 0.56
N TYR A 357 3.31 -4.63 0.67
CA TYR A 357 2.29 -5.36 1.40
C TYR A 357 2.95 -6.30 2.41
N ILE A 358 2.35 -6.37 3.60
CA ILE A 358 2.75 -7.27 4.68
C ILE A 358 1.53 -8.12 4.99
N GLU A 359 1.69 -9.44 5.04
CA GLU A 359 0.59 -10.31 5.46
C GLU A 359 0.17 -9.98 6.90
N SER A 360 -1.15 -9.89 7.13
CA SER A 360 -1.70 -9.55 8.44
C SER A 360 -3.03 -10.25 8.71
N LEU A 361 -3.41 -10.37 9.98
CA LEU A 361 -4.75 -10.79 10.42
C LEU A 361 -5.72 -9.63 10.59
N VAL A 362 -5.30 -8.39 10.31
CA VAL A 362 -6.16 -7.21 10.46
C VAL A 362 -7.45 -7.38 9.64
N SER A 363 -8.57 -7.15 10.31
CA SER A 363 -9.92 -7.20 9.74
C SER A 363 -10.58 -5.82 9.76
N THR A 364 -11.58 -5.65 8.89
CA THR A 364 -12.44 -4.46 8.82
C THR A 364 -13.88 -4.74 9.26
N CYS A 365 -14.16 -5.98 9.66
CA CYS A 365 -15.47 -6.44 10.11
C CYS A 365 -15.67 -6.25 11.60
#